data_AF-A0A257DDB7-F1
#
_entry.id   AF-A0A257DDB7-F1
#
_cell.length_a   1.000
_cell.length_b   1.000
_cell.length_c   1.000
_cell.angle_alpha   90.00
_cell.angle_beta   90.00
_cell.angle_gamma   90.00
#
_symmetry.space_group_name_H-M   'P 1'
#
loop_
_entity.id
_entity.type
_entity.pdbx_description
1 polymer ?
#
loop_
_entity_poly.entity_id
_entity_poly.type
_entity_poly.pdbx_seq_one_letter_code
_entity_poly.pdbx_strand_id
1 'polypeptide(L)'
;MGSPWWASDRQAFKTAILGRFSGNAELAFDYVNRVIDRQISKASGLLAFNSIVFAGLQIANVSTFAAKLSAVLSLLAALFLLLLMHVKWGSPDTFQTAEDDLNYSLNVCFNRAMVISWSLALSIGATAAAIWVVLNKVA
;
A
#
# COMPACT_ATOMS: atom_id res chain seq x y z
N MET A 1 -1.66 -1.78 18.08
CA MET A 1 -1.76 -0.97 16.84
C MET A 1 -1.92 -1.94 15.70
N GLY A 2 -3.13 -2.06 15.17
CA GLY A 2 -3.48 -3.02 14.12
C GLY A 2 -3.06 -2.55 12.74
N SER A 3 -3.20 -3.46 11.76
CA SER A 3 -3.21 -3.11 10.33
C SER A 3 -4.27 -2.04 10.05
N PRO A 4 -4.09 -1.17 9.05
CA PRO A 4 -4.88 0.06 8.86
C PRO A 4 -6.29 -0.23 8.29
N TRP A 5 -7.00 -1.23 8.77
CA TRP A 5 -8.26 -1.68 8.17
C TRP A 5 -9.45 -0.82 8.59
N TRP A 6 -9.41 -0.23 9.78
CA TRP A 6 -10.56 0.41 10.39
C TRP A 6 -10.31 1.87 10.76
N ALA A 7 -11.38 2.67 10.78
CA ALA A 7 -11.29 4.08 11.21
C ALA A 7 -10.81 4.22 12.67
N SER A 8 -11.06 3.23 13.51
CA SER A 8 -10.55 3.15 14.88
C SER A 8 -9.03 3.02 14.93
N ASP A 9 -8.41 2.30 13.98
CA ASP A 9 -6.94 2.19 13.89
C ASP A 9 -6.31 3.55 13.56
N ARG A 10 -6.96 4.34 12.69
CA ARG A 10 -6.53 5.70 12.37
C ARG A 10 -6.55 6.60 13.61
N GLN A 11 -7.61 6.54 14.41
CA GLN A 11 -7.70 7.34 15.63
C GLN A 11 -6.69 6.89 16.68
N ALA A 12 -6.52 5.58 16.88
CA ALA A 12 -5.50 5.05 17.78
C ALA A 12 -4.09 5.49 17.34
N PHE A 13 -3.82 5.52 16.03
CA PHE A 13 -2.56 6.04 15.48
C PHE A 13 -2.42 7.55 15.73
N LYS A 14 -3.45 8.37 15.47
CA LYS A 14 -3.45 9.81 15.78
C LYS A 14 -3.11 10.06 17.25
N THR A 15 -3.85 9.43 18.16
CA THR A 15 -3.67 9.59 19.61
C THR A 15 -2.26 9.22 20.05
N ALA A 16 -1.71 8.13 19.52
CA ALA A 16 -0.37 7.70 19.88
C ALA A 16 0.73 8.64 19.35
N ILE A 17 0.59 9.15 18.12
CA ILE A 17 1.55 10.11 17.55
C ILE A 17 1.48 11.44 18.27
N LEU A 18 0.29 11.97 18.55
CA LEU A 18 0.14 13.19 19.33
C LEU A 18 0.68 13.03 20.75
N GLY A 19 0.41 11.89 21.41
CA GLY A 19 0.96 11.57 22.73
C GLY A 19 2.49 11.53 22.72
N ARG A 20 3.10 11.00 21.65
CA ARG A 20 4.56 10.95 21.48
C ARG A 20 5.21 12.34 21.42
N PHE A 21 4.52 13.32 20.84
CA PHE A 21 5.04 14.69 20.68
C PHE A 21 4.37 15.68 21.63
N SER A 22 3.82 15.21 22.76
CA SER A 22 3.21 16.05 23.81
C SER A 22 2.13 17.01 23.28
N GLY A 23 1.37 16.57 22.26
CA GLY A 23 0.32 17.37 21.63
C GLY A 23 0.80 18.37 20.56
N ASN A 24 2.10 18.41 20.25
CA ASN A 24 2.62 19.27 19.18
C ASN A 24 2.23 18.70 17.80
N ALA A 25 1.28 19.37 17.14
CA ALA A 25 0.71 18.94 15.86
C ALA A 25 1.70 19.06 14.68
N GLU A 26 2.60 20.05 14.69
CA GLU A 26 3.60 20.23 13.63
C GLU A 26 4.62 19.09 13.61
N LEU A 27 5.17 18.74 14.77
CA LEU A 27 6.10 17.60 14.88
C LEU A 27 5.43 16.28 14.54
N ALA A 28 4.16 16.12 14.93
CA ALA A 28 3.35 14.98 14.55
C ALA A 28 3.13 14.92 13.03
N PHE A 29 2.83 16.04 12.39
CA PHE A 29 2.65 16.16 10.94
C PHE A 29 3.92 15.77 10.18
N ASP A 30 5.07 16.32 10.58
CA ASP A 30 6.37 15.98 9.99
C ASP A 30 6.68 14.49 10.10
N TYR A 31 6.36 13.89 11.25
CA TYR A 31 6.53 12.46 11.44
C TYR A 31 5.63 11.65 10.51
N VAL A 32 4.37 12.03 10.35
CA VAL A 32 3.41 11.35 9.46
C VAL A 32 3.87 11.45 8.00
N ASN A 33 4.39 12.60 7.55
CA ASN A 33 4.96 12.74 6.21
C ASN A 33 6.12 11.76 5.97
N ARG A 34 7.04 11.62 6.93
CA ARG A 34 8.11 10.61 6.84
C ARG A 34 7.57 9.17 6.79
N VAL A 35 6.45 8.89 7.43
CA VAL A 35 5.79 7.58 7.35
C VAL A 35 5.20 7.35 5.95
N ILE A 36 4.58 8.37 5.35
CA ILE A 36 4.06 8.33 3.98
C ILE A 36 5.20 8.06 2.98
N ASP A 37 6.33 8.75 3.11
CA ASP A 37 7.48 8.55 2.21
C ASP A 37 8.02 7.12 2.28
N ARG A 38 8.11 6.55 3.49
CA ARG A 38 8.51 5.15 3.68
C ARG A 38 7.51 4.18 3.06
N GLN A 39 6.21 4.48 3.12
CA GLN A 39 5.17 3.68 2.48
C GLN A 39 5.33 3.68 0.95
N ILE A 40 5.58 4.85 0.35
CA ILE A 40 5.81 4.99 -1.10
C ILE A 40 7.08 4.23 -1.52
N SER A 41 8.18 4.38 -0.76
CA SER A 41 9.43 3.67 -1.04
C SER A 41 9.25 2.14 -1.05
N LYS A 42 8.47 1.59 -0.11
CA LYS A 42 8.11 0.16 -0.10
C LYS A 42 7.22 -0.24 -1.27
N ALA A 43 6.24 0.61 -1.62
CA ALA A 43 5.33 0.38 -2.73
C ALA A 43 6.05 0.29 -4.08
N SER A 44 7.10 1.12 -4.31
CA SER A 44 7.92 1.05 -5.52
C SER A 44 8.60 -0.31 -5.70
N GLY A 45 9.11 -0.91 -4.62
CA GLY A 45 9.70 -2.25 -4.67
C GLY A 45 8.67 -3.33 -5.03
N LEU A 46 7.44 -3.21 -4.52
CA LEU A 46 6.37 -4.16 -4.80
C LEU A 46 5.91 -4.12 -6.27
N LEU A 47 5.94 -2.95 -6.90
CA LEU A 47 5.60 -2.80 -8.32
C LEU A 47 6.57 -3.58 -9.21
N ALA A 48 7.87 -3.41 -9.00
CA ALA A 48 8.91 -4.12 -9.74
C ALA A 48 8.83 -5.65 -9.51
N PHE A 49 8.56 -6.07 -8.28
CA PHE A 49 8.36 -7.47 -7.95
C PHE A 49 7.21 -8.11 -8.75
N ASN A 50 6.05 -7.46 -8.81
CA ASN A 50 4.89 -7.97 -9.56
C ASN A 50 5.18 -8.09 -11.07
N SER A 51 5.97 -7.19 -11.65
CA SER A 51 6.43 -7.31 -13.04
C SER A 51 7.28 -8.56 -13.28
N ILE A 52 8.16 -8.91 -12.34
CA ILE A 52 9.01 -10.12 -12.42
C ILE A 52 8.15 -11.38 -12.34
N VAL A 53 7.21 -11.46 -11.39
CA VAL A 53 6.29 -12.60 -11.26
C VAL A 53 5.50 -12.81 -12.56
N PHE A 54 4.96 -11.73 -13.12
CA PHE A 54 4.21 -11.78 -14.38
C PHE A 54 5.10 -12.23 -15.56
N ALA A 55 6.30 -11.67 -15.69
CA ALA A 55 7.24 -12.04 -16.75
C ALA A 55 7.67 -13.51 -16.66
N GLY A 56 7.92 -14.02 -15.45
CA GLY A 56 8.27 -15.42 -15.22
C GLY A 56 7.20 -16.39 -15.70
N LEU A 57 5.91 -16.06 -15.49
CA LEU A 57 4.80 -16.87 -15.98
C LEU A 57 4.69 -16.88 -17.51
N GLN A 58 4.94 -15.74 -18.15
CA GLN A 58 4.93 -15.63 -19.62
C GLN A 58 6.06 -16.45 -20.25
N ILE A 59 7.29 -16.35 -19.69
CA ILE A 59 8.44 -17.15 -20.15
C ILE A 59 8.16 -18.65 -20.00
N ALA A 60 7.48 -19.05 -18.92
CA ALA A 60 7.11 -20.44 -18.71
C ALA A 60 6.06 -20.94 -19.72
N ASN A 61 5.41 -20.08 -20.50
CA ASN A 61 4.39 -20.41 -21.51
C ASN A 61 3.29 -21.36 -20.97
N VAL A 62 2.86 -21.14 -19.72
CA VAL A 62 1.87 -21.99 -19.05
C VAL A 62 0.49 -21.35 -19.11
N SER A 63 -0.51 -22.08 -19.61
CA SER A 63 -1.88 -21.59 -19.81
C SER A 63 -2.91 -22.11 -18.78
N THR A 64 -2.45 -22.61 -17.64
CA THR A 64 -3.32 -23.16 -16.58
C THR A 64 -4.14 -22.07 -15.89
N PHE A 65 -5.25 -22.46 -15.26
CA PHE A 65 -6.08 -21.55 -14.46
C PHE A 65 -5.26 -20.82 -13.39
N ALA A 66 -4.35 -21.52 -12.70
CA ALA A 66 -3.49 -20.93 -11.68
C ALA A 66 -2.54 -19.86 -12.25
N ALA A 67 -2.01 -20.06 -13.46
CA ALA A 67 -1.17 -19.05 -14.13
C ALA A 67 -1.98 -17.79 -14.47
N LYS A 68 -3.20 -17.95 -14.99
CA LYS A 68 -4.12 -16.83 -15.25
C LYS A 68 -4.51 -16.10 -13.97
N LEU A 69 -4.80 -16.83 -12.90
CA LEU A 69 -5.11 -16.25 -11.59
C LEU A 69 -3.94 -15.42 -11.06
N SER A 70 -2.71 -15.96 -11.11
CA SER A 70 -1.51 -15.24 -10.69
C SER A 70 -1.29 -13.96 -11.49
N ALA A 71 -1.47 -14.03 -12.82
CA ALA A 71 -1.39 -12.87 -13.70
C ALA A 71 -2.42 -11.78 -13.34
N VAL A 72 -3.69 -12.15 -13.14
CA VAL A 72 -4.76 -11.21 -12.75
C VAL A 72 -4.46 -10.58 -11.38
N LEU A 73 -4.05 -11.38 -10.38
CA LEU A 73 -3.71 -10.88 -9.06
C LEU A 73 -2.51 -9.92 -9.10
N SER A 74 -1.49 -10.21 -9.91
CA SER A 74 -0.33 -9.33 -10.11
C SER A 74 -0.73 -7.99 -10.75
N LEU A 75 -1.61 -8.04 -11.75
CA LEU A 75 -2.13 -6.82 -12.41
C LEU A 75 -3.00 -5.98 -11.48
N LEU A 76 -3.88 -6.60 -10.68
CA LEU A 76 -4.67 -5.90 -9.68
C LEU A 76 -3.78 -5.29 -8.59
N ALA A 77 -2.75 -6.02 -8.13
CA ALA A 77 -1.79 -5.49 -7.19
C ALA A 77 -1.04 -4.27 -7.75
N ALA A 78 -0.60 -4.33 -9.01
CA ALA A 78 0.04 -3.21 -9.70
C ALA A 78 -0.91 -2.02 -9.88
N LEU A 79 -2.19 -2.26 -10.22
CA LEU A 79 -3.21 -1.21 -10.34
C LEU A 79 -3.37 -0.44 -9.02
N PHE A 80 -3.42 -1.12 -7.88
CA PHE A 80 -3.46 -0.46 -6.58
C PHE A 80 -2.21 0.39 -6.31
N LEU A 81 -1.02 -0.06 -6.71
CA LEU A 81 0.20 0.73 -6.55
C LEU A 81 0.21 1.95 -7.48
N LEU A 82 -0.34 1.83 -8.69
CA LEU A 82 -0.51 2.98 -9.59
C LEU A 82 -1.49 4.02 -9.01
N LEU A 83 -2.56 3.57 -8.33
CA LEU A 83 -3.48 4.49 -7.64
C LEU A 83 -2.80 5.31 -6.54
N LEU A 84 -1.70 4.83 -5.94
CA LEU A 84 -0.90 5.61 -4.98
C LEU A 84 -0.17 6.80 -5.62
N MET A 85 0.05 6.76 -6.93
CA MET A 85 0.70 7.86 -7.67
C MET A 85 -0.29 8.99 -7.96
N HIS A 86 -1.59 8.76 -7.77
CA HIS A 86 -2.59 9.82 -7.90
C HIS A 86 -2.41 10.87 -6.81
N VAL A 87 -2.05 12.09 -7.22
CA VAL A 87 -1.93 13.24 -6.32
C VAL A 87 -3.28 13.93 -6.21
N LYS A 88 -3.76 14.09 -4.98
CA LYS A 88 -4.96 14.88 -4.66
C LYS A 88 -4.54 16.02 -3.76
N TRP A 89 -4.82 17.25 -4.19
CA TRP A 89 -4.66 18.44 -3.36
C TRP A 89 -5.95 18.69 -2.56
N GLY A 90 -5.82 19.19 -1.33
CA GLY A 90 -6.96 19.70 -0.55
C GLY A 90 -7.43 21.06 -1.06
N SER A 91 -8.63 21.49 -0.67
CA SER A 91 -9.06 22.88 -0.91
C SER A 91 -8.31 23.81 0.06
N PRO A 92 -8.17 25.12 -0.27
CA PRO A 92 -7.57 26.09 0.65
C PRO A 92 -8.25 26.11 2.04
N ASP A 93 -9.55 25.87 2.08
CA ASP A 93 -10.33 25.81 3.32
C ASP A 93 -9.97 24.61 4.22
N THR A 94 -9.21 23.64 3.70
CA THR A 94 -8.80 22.44 4.43
C THR A 94 -7.53 22.64 5.26
N PHE A 95 -6.78 23.72 5.04
CA PHE A 95 -5.44 23.94 5.63
C PHE A 95 -5.41 25.26 6.41
N GLN A 96 -6.22 25.35 7.47
CA GLN A 96 -6.35 26.56 8.30
C GLN A 96 -5.49 26.51 9.56
N THR A 97 -5.23 25.31 10.08
CA THR A 97 -4.46 25.10 11.31
C THR A 97 -3.50 23.91 11.19
N ALA A 98 -2.48 23.86 12.04
CA ALA A 98 -1.57 22.71 12.11
C ALA A 98 -2.29 21.39 12.47
N GLU A 99 -3.42 21.46 13.18
CA GLU A 99 -4.23 20.26 13.43
C GLU A 99 -4.98 19.80 12.18
N ASP A 100 -5.45 20.72 11.34
CA ASP A 100 -6.09 20.40 10.07
C ASP A 100 -5.09 19.74 9.11
N ASP A 101 -3.86 20.28 9.03
CA ASP A 101 -2.76 19.71 8.26
C ASP A 101 -2.44 18.28 8.71
N LEU A 102 -2.34 18.08 10.03
CA LEU A 102 -2.13 16.76 10.62
C LEU A 102 -3.28 15.79 10.29
N ASN A 103 -4.54 16.23 10.45
CA ASN A 103 -5.71 15.40 10.18
C ASN A 103 -5.79 14.99 8.70
N TYR A 104 -5.50 15.93 7.80
CA TYR A 104 -5.42 15.66 6.37
C TYR A 104 -4.31 14.64 6.06
N SER A 105 -3.10 14.87 6.56
CA SER A 105 -1.96 13.96 6.35
C SER A 105 -2.20 12.58 6.95
N LEU A 106 -2.85 12.47 8.11
CA LEU A 106 -3.25 11.19 8.70
C LEU A 106 -4.26 10.44 7.81
N ASN A 107 -5.22 11.15 7.22
CA ASN A 107 -6.18 10.55 6.30
C ASN A 107 -5.47 10.04 5.03
N VAL A 108 -4.55 10.82 4.47
CA VAL A 108 -3.73 10.42 3.32
C VAL A 108 -2.87 9.20 3.67
N CYS A 109 -2.17 9.24 4.81
CA CYS A 109 -1.36 8.13 5.32
C CYS A 109 -2.18 6.86 5.49
N PHE A 110 -3.38 6.96 6.06
CA PHE A 110 -4.26 5.81 6.27
C PHE A 110 -4.73 5.19 4.95
N ASN A 111 -5.23 6.02 4.02
CA ASN A 111 -5.70 5.55 2.72
C ASN A 111 -4.56 4.91 1.91
N ARG A 112 -3.36 5.51 1.92
CA ARG A 112 -2.18 4.92 1.28
C ARG A 112 -1.79 3.59 1.91
N ALA A 113 -1.79 3.51 3.24
CA ALA A 113 -1.49 2.27 3.95
C ALA A 113 -2.47 1.15 3.58
N MET A 114 -3.77 1.45 3.49
CA MET A 114 -4.81 0.51 3.05
C MET A 114 -4.55 -0.03 1.65
N VAL A 115 -4.29 0.86 0.69
CA VAL A 115 -4.02 0.49 -0.70
C VAL A 115 -2.76 -0.39 -0.81
N ILE A 116 -1.70 -0.06 -0.04
CA ILE A 116 -0.48 -0.88 0.02
C ILE A 116 -0.77 -2.26 0.63
N SER A 117 -1.55 -2.33 1.72
CA SER A 117 -1.92 -3.60 2.36
C SER A 117 -2.71 -4.51 1.41
N TRP A 118 -3.66 -3.98 0.65
CA TRP A 118 -4.38 -4.74 -0.38
C TRP A 118 -3.47 -5.20 -1.51
N SER A 119 -2.61 -4.31 -2.02
CA SER A 119 -1.64 -4.66 -3.05
C SER A 119 -0.70 -5.79 -2.59
N LEU A 120 -0.23 -5.73 -1.34
CA LEU A 120 0.62 -6.77 -0.76
C LEU A 120 -0.11 -8.11 -0.67
N ALA A 121 -1.36 -8.13 -0.18
CA ALA A 121 -2.15 -9.35 -0.09
C ALA A 121 -2.35 -10.01 -1.47
N LEU A 122 -2.65 -9.21 -2.49
CA LEU A 122 -2.78 -9.67 -3.87
C LEU A 122 -1.45 -10.19 -4.43
N SER A 123 -0.35 -9.50 -4.16
CA SER A 123 0.99 -9.91 -4.59
C SER A 123 1.41 -11.25 -3.97
N ILE A 124 1.06 -11.48 -2.69
CA ILE A 124 1.26 -12.77 -2.02
C ILE A 124 0.42 -13.86 -2.70
N GLY A 125 -0.87 -13.61 -2.95
CA GLY A 125 -1.74 -14.55 -3.65
C GLY A 125 -1.24 -14.88 -5.06
N ALA A 126 -0.79 -13.87 -5.80
CA ALA A 126 -0.19 -14.03 -7.11
C ALA A 126 1.05 -14.93 -7.05
N THR A 127 1.95 -14.67 -6.10
CA THR A 127 3.18 -15.43 -5.91
C THR A 127 2.89 -16.89 -5.55
N ALA A 128 1.95 -17.14 -4.65
CA ALA A 128 1.55 -18.48 -4.26
C ALA A 128 1.01 -19.28 -5.46
N ALA A 129 0.14 -18.66 -6.28
CA ALA A 129 -0.37 -19.27 -7.49
C ALA A 129 0.74 -19.53 -8.54
N ALA A 130 1.71 -18.62 -8.66
CA ALA A 130 2.85 -18.82 -9.55
C ALA A 130 3.76 -19.98 -9.09
N ILE A 131 4.05 -20.07 -7.79
CA ILE A 131 4.81 -21.18 -7.21
C ILE A 131 4.11 -22.51 -7.47
N TRP A 132 2.79 -22.55 -7.27
CA TRP A 132 1.99 -23.75 -7.57
C TRP A 132 2.13 -24.19 -9.02
N VAL A 133 2.08 -23.25 -9.98
CA VAL A 133 2.28 -23.54 -11.40
C VAL A 133 3.66 -24.13 -11.66
N VAL A 134 4.71 -23.55 -11.08
CA VAL A 134 6.08 -24.04 -11.26
C VAL A 134 6.23 -25.46 -10.72
N LEU A 135 5.73 -25.73 -9.51
CA LEU A 135 5.82 -27.06 -8.89
C LEU A 135 5.09 -28.14 -9.71
N ASN A 136 3.91 -27.83 -10.24
CA ASN A 136 3.12 -28.79 -11.03
C ASN A 136 3.56 -28.93 -12.50
N LYS A 137 4.49 -28.08 -12.97
CA LYS A 137 5.10 -28.24 -14.30
C LYS A 137 6.34 -29.13 -14.28
N VAL A 138 6.94 -29.32 -13.11
CA VAL A 138 8.15 -30.13 -12.90
C VAL A 138 7.81 -31.59 -12.55
N ALA A 139 6.56 -31.87 -12.17
CA ALA A 139 6.00 -33.21 -12.00
C ALA A 139 5.44 -33.75 -13.32
#